data_AF-A0A971U792-F1
#
_entry.id   AF-A0A971U792-F1
#
_cell.length_a   1.000
_cell.length_b   1.000
_cell.length_c   1.000
_cell.angle_alpha   90.00
_cell.angle_beta   90.00
_cell.angle_gamma   90.00
#
_symmetry.space_group_name_H-M   'P 1'
#
loop_
_entity.id
_entity.type
_entity.pdbx_description
1 polymer ?
#
loop_
_entity_poly.entity_id
_entity_poly.type
_entity_poly.pdbx_seq_one_letter_code
_entity_poly.pdbx_strand_id
1 'polypeptide(L)'
;MSCPPIRNSLTSTPSAWAASTPSANWRARPCRKRGDAVAGTHVLLLRCSGPLQSWGVESLFTTRDTLREPTKSGAVGLLAAALGRPRGADLADLAALKMGVRVDQEGTLLRDYHTAGQDGYATSTGGVEWTNVIVTKRYYLQDARFLVALEGEDLSFLSDLQRALADPVWALFLGRKACVPGEPVWLADGLQPETRLEAALRGYPWLVPAARVRNGRRPERLRLVLEDLQGEAIRPDQPISFHERDRRYAPRRVHTSWCPCPERSLDEEVLPCSSPA
;
A
#
# COMPACT_ATOMS: atom_id res chain seq x y z
N MET A 1 69.56 -0.80 -56.96
CA MET A 1 69.55 -1.83 -58.02
C MET A 1 68.44 -2.80 -57.66
N SER A 2 67.20 -2.55 -58.09
CA SER A 2 66.59 -3.00 -59.35
C SER A 2 66.03 -4.43 -59.28
N CYS A 3 64.76 -4.60 -58.89
CA CYS A 3 63.72 -5.20 -59.75
C CYS A 3 62.30 -5.14 -59.13
N PRO A 4 61.22 -5.07 -59.96
CA PRO A 4 59.79 -5.04 -59.61
C PRO A 4 59.10 -6.39 -59.95
N PRO A 5 57.80 -6.48 -60.30
CA PRO A 5 56.53 -6.23 -59.58
C PRO A 5 55.69 -7.53 -59.44
N ILE A 6 54.45 -7.46 -58.93
CA ILE A 6 53.22 -7.96 -59.60
C ILE A 6 51.98 -7.42 -58.88
N ARG A 7 51.01 -7.01 -59.70
CA ARG A 7 49.71 -6.39 -59.41
C ARG A 7 48.77 -7.33 -58.65
N ASN A 8 47.82 -6.78 -57.90
CA ASN A 8 46.44 -6.81 -58.38
C ASN A 8 45.57 -5.69 -57.80
N SER A 9 44.74 -5.20 -58.71
CA SER A 9 43.74 -4.15 -58.62
C SER A 9 42.56 -4.52 -57.70
N LEU A 10 42.01 -3.55 -56.98
CA LEU A 10 40.75 -2.88 -57.35
C LEU A 10 40.28 -1.97 -56.21
N THR A 11 39.67 -0.88 -56.63
CA THR A 11 39.30 0.34 -55.92
C THR A 11 38.02 0.21 -55.07
N SER A 12 38.13 0.71 -53.84
CA SER A 12 37.17 1.55 -53.08
C SER A 12 35.70 1.65 -53.50
N THR A 13 34.78 1.44 -52.55
CA THR A 13 33.83 2.45 -52.01
C THR A 13 32.93 1.85 -50.91
N PRO A 14 32.31 2.67 -50.03
CA PRO A 14 31.92 2.28 -48.67
C PRO A 14 30.46 1.81 -48.56
N SER A 15 30.21 0.75 -47.80
CA SER A 15 28.86 0.23 -47.53
C SER A 15 28.23 0.87 -46.29
N ALA A 16 27.09 1.52 -46.52
CA ALA A 16 26.19 2.08 -45.52
C ALA A 16 25.70 1.02 -44.51
N TRP A 17 25.71 1.38 -43.24
CA TRP A 17 25.02 0.64 -42.18
C TRP A 17 23.54 0.96 -42.21
N ALA A 18 22.73 0.03 -42.71
CA ALA A 18 21.28 0.10 -42.68
C ALA A 18 20.77 -0.29 -41.29
N ALA A 19 20.02 0.62 -40.65
CA ALA A 19 19.26 0.37 -39.45
C ALA A 19 18.05 -0.52 -39.76
N SER A 20 17.97 -1.68 -39.13
CA SER A 20 16.81 -2.57 -39.18
C SER A 20 15.82 -2.20 -38.07
N THR A 21 14.66 -1.66 -38.43
CA THR A 21 13.51 -1.48 -37.54
C THR A 21 12.72 -2.79 -37.43
N PRO A 22 12.43 -3.33 -36.23
CA PRO A 22 11.48 -4.43 -36.11
C PRO A 22 10.04 -3.88 -36.16
N SER A 23 9.28 -4.32 -37.16
CA SER A 23 7.86 -4.05 -37.33
C SER A 23 7.03 -4.73 -36.24
N ALA A 24 6.35 -3.95 -35.40
CA ALA A 24 5.38 -4.46 -34.42
C ALA A 24 4.03 -4.75 -35.09
N ASN A 25 3.78 -6.01 -35.43
CA ASN A 25 2.49 -6.51 -35.89
C ASN A 25 1.54 -6.67 -34.68
N TRP A 26 0.73 -5.64 -34.39
CA TRP A 26 -0.36 -5.72 -33.41
C TRP A 26 -1.57 -6.45 -34.03
N ARG A 27 -1.50 -7.78 -34.19
CA ARG A 27 -2.72 -8.53 -34.52
C ARG A 27 -3.59 -8.64 -33.27
N ALA A 28 -4.75 -7.99 -33.31
CA ALA A 28 -5.81 -8.11 -32.32
C ALA A 28 -6.11 -9.59 -32.03
N ARG A 29 -5.96 -9.99 -30.76
CA ARG A 29 -6.35 -11.33 -30.31
C ARG A 29 -7.87 -11.41 -30.26
N PRO A 30 -8.51 -12.46 -30.79
CA PRO A 30 -9.96 -12.58 -30.74
C PRO A 30 -10.44 -12.75 -29.30
N CYS A 31 -11.43 -11.94 -28.94
CA CYS A 31 -12.21 -12.04 -27.71
C CYS A 31 -12.83 -13.44 -27.59
N ARG A 32 -12.30 -14.26 -26.67
CA ARG A 32 -12.94 -15.51 -26.26
C ARG A 32 -14.20 -15.12 -25.47
N LYS A 33 -15.38 -15.43 -26.01
CA LYS A 33 -16.64 -15.35 -25.27
C LYS A 33 -16.51 -16.22 -24.02
N ARG A 34 -16.40 -15.59 -22.85
CA ARG A 34 -16.47 -16.26 -21.55
C ARG A 34 -17.94 -16.64 -21.35
N GLY A 35 -18.21 -17.95 -21.34
CA GLY A 35 -19.45 -18.48 -20.78
C GLY A 35 -19.51 -18.17 -19.29
N ASP A 36 -20.72 -18.16 -18.74
CA ASP A 36 -21.07 -17.82 -17.36
C ASP A 36 -20.23 -18.58 -16.31
N ALA A 37 -19.05 -18.05 -15.99
CA ALA A 37 -18.34 -18.36 -14.77
C ALA A 37 -18.99 -17.50 -13.69
N VAL A 38 -19.48 -18.11 -12.62
CA VAL A 38 -19.77 -17.40 -11.37
C VAL A 38 -18.52 -16.58 -11.06
N ALA A 39 -18.59 -15.26 -11.15
CA ALA A 39 -17.43 -14.39 -10.97
C ALA A 39 -16.89 -14.63 -9.55
N GLY A 40 -15.76 -15.34 -9.45
CA GLY A 40 -15.07 -15.54 -8.19
C GLY A 40 -14.53 -14.20 -7.71
N THR A 41 -14.79 -13.86 -6.46
CA THR A 41 -14.09 -12.76 -5.80
C THR A 41 -12.78 -13.27 -5.24
N HIS A 42 -11.75 -12.45 -5.26
CA HIS A 42 -10.42 -12.77 -4.76
C HIS A 42 -10.02 -11.70 -3.73
N VAL A 43 -9.12 -12.05 -2.80
CA VAL A 43 -8.69 -11.13 -1.74
C VAL A 43 -7.17 -11.00 -1.74
N LEU A 44 -6.69 -9.78 -1.55
CA LEU A 44 -5.31 -9.48 -1.19
C LEU A 44 -5.23 -9.05 0.27
N LEU A 45 -4.38 -9.71 1.04
CA LEU A 45 -4.13 -9.44 2.45
C LEU A 45 -2.82 -8.65 2.62
N LEU A 46 -2.83 -7.72 3.57
CA LEU A 46 -1.71 -6.84 3.91
C LEU A 46 -1.51 -6.84 5.43
N ARG A 47 -0.26 -6.86 5.87
CA ARG A 47 0.11 -6.72 7.29
C ARG A 47 0.47 -5.27 7.59
N CYS A 48 -0.33 -4.59 8.40
CA CYS A 48 0.02 -3.28 8.94
C CYS A 48 0.49 -3.46 10.40
N SER A 49 1.78 -3.79 10.57
CA SER A 49 2.44 -3.98 11.86
C SER A 49 3.62 -3.00 11.98
N GLY A 50 3.68 -2.25 13.07
CA GLY A 50 4.77 -1.30 13.30
C GLY A 50 4.67 -0.62 14.66
N PRO A 51 5.78 -0.02 15.15
CA PRO A 51 5.82 0.62 16.46
C PRO A 51 4.87 1.82 16.56
N LEU A 52 4.72 2.57 15.45
CA LEU A 52 3.83 3.71 15.31
C LEU A 52 3.06 3.61 14.00
N GLN A 53 1.78 3.97 14.02
CA GLN A 53 0.93 4.11 12.83
C GLN A 53 0.09 5.39 12.93
N SER A 54 -0.39 5.93 11.81
CA SER A 54 -1.32 7.06 11.84
C SER A 54 -2.24 7.13 10.62
N TRP A 55 -3.53 6.90 10.83
CA TRP A 55 -4.55 6.76 9.80
C TRP A 55 -5.56 7.91 9.90
N GLY A 56 -5.16 9.10 9.50
CA GLY A 56 -5.97 10.31 9.65
C GLY A 56 -7.13 10.38 8.67
N VAL A 57 -8.27 10.90 9.13
CA VAL A 57 -9.43 11.23 8.30
C VAL A 57 -9.79 12.70 8.39
N GLU A 58 -9.54 13.33 9.54
CA GLU A 58 -9.82 14.73 9.76
C GLU A 58 -8.57 15.43 10.29
N SER A 59 -8.25 16.60 9.74
CA SER A 59 -7.25 17.46 10.33
C SER A 59 -7.74 18.87 10.32
N LEU A 60 -8.19 19.32 11.49
CA LEU A 60 -8.56 20.69 11.74
C LEU A 60 -7.35 21.41 12.31
N PHE A 61 -6.84 22.38 11.54
CA PHE A 61 -5.80 23.32 11.95
C PHE A 61 -4.51 22.64 12.44
N THR A 62 -4.19 22.80 13.72
CA THR A 62 -2.96 22.34 14.37
C THR A 62 -3.05 20.92 14.90
N THR A 63 -4.26 20.31 14.91
CA THR A 63 -4.46 18.94 15.37
C THR A 63 -4.55 17.98 14.19
N ARG A 64 -3.75 16.91 14.27
CA ARG A 64 -3.69 15.84 13.28
C ARG A 64 -4.12 14.54 13.94
N ASP A 65 -5.33 14.10 13.65
CA ASP A 65 -5.92 12.91 14.26
C ASP A 65 -5.33 11.60 13.73
N THR A 66 -5.86 10.50 14.25
CA THR A 66 -5.72 9.15 13.69
C THR A 66 -6.97 8.35 14.07
N LEU A 67 -7.45 7.52 13.16
CA LEU A 67 -8.42 6.47 13.48
C LEU A 67 -7.76 5.34 14.27
N ARG A 68 -8.59 4.45 14.80
CA ARG A 68 -8.22 3.21 15.52
C ARG A 68 -7.95 2.03 14.58
N GLU A 69 -8.07 2.23 13.27
CA GLU A 69 -7.79 1.23 12.24
C GLU A 69 -7.31 1.92 10.95
N PRO A 70 -6.63 1.21 10.04
CA PRO A 70 -6.26 1.71 8.72
C PRO A 70 -7.46 2.23 7.92
N THR A 71 -7.26 3.40 7.29
CA THR A 71 -8.22 3.98 6.35
C THR A 71 -8.10 3.38 4.96
N LYS A 72 -9.17 3.44 4.16
CA LYS A 72 -9.16 3.01 2.76
C LYS A 72 -8.22 3.85 1.91
N SER A 73 -8.24 5.16 2.11
CA SER A 73 -7.27 6.07 1.48
C SER A 73 -5.82 5.74 1.86
N GLY A 74 -5.56 5.33 3.11
CA GLY A 74 -4.24 4.91 3.57
C GLY A 74 -3.76 3.62 2.88
N ALA A 75 -4.61 2.60 2.85
CA ALA A 75 -4.31 1.33 2.18
C ALA A 75 -4.10 1.51 0.66
N VAL A 76 -4.98 2.26 -0.01
CA VAL A 76 -4.85 2.59 -1.44
C VAL A 76 -3.59 3.40 -1.71
N GLY A 77 -3.24 4.37 -0.84
CA GLY A 77 -1.99 5.13 -0.94
C GLY A 77 -0.75 4.25 -0.82
N LEU A 78 -0.79 3.24 0.04
CA LEU A 78 0.28 2.25 0.20
C LEU A 78 0.45 1.40 -1.08
N LEU A 79 -0.66 0.91 -1.64
CA LEU A 79 -0.62 0.16 -2.91
C LEU A 79 -0.16 1.02 -4.09
N ALA A 80 -0.63 2.28 -4.16
CA ALA A 80 -0.19 3.23 -5.18
C ALA A 80 1.32 3.47 -5.07
N ALA A 81 1.86 3.58 -3.85
CA ALA A 81 3.30 3.72 -3.63
C ALA A 81 4.09 2.47 -4.04
N ALA A 82 3.58 1.28 -3.71
CA ALA A 82 4.17 0.01 -4.13
C ALA A 82 4.25 -0.09 -5.67
N LEU A 83 3.19 0.31 -6.37
CA LEU A 83 3.12 0.37 -7.84
C LEU A 83 3.93 1.53 -8.46
N GLY A 84 4.40 2.49 -7.67
CA GLY A 84 5.08 3.70 -8.18
C GLY A 84 4.15 4.72 -8.86
N ARG A 85 2.86 4.76 -8.49
CA ARG A 85 1.87 5.68 -9.07
C ARG A 85 1.97 7.09 -8.48
N PRO A 86 2.28 8.13 -9.28
CA PRO A 86 2.41 9.49 -8.77
C PRO A 86 1.09 10.02 -8.20
N ARG A 87 1.17 11.08 -7.38
CA ARG A 87 0.00 11.67 -6.69
C ARG A 87 -1.16 12.06 -7.61
N GLY A 88 -0.90 12.35 -8.88
CA GLY A 88 -1.91 12.68 -9.89
C GLY A 88 -2.35 11.52 -10.78
N ALA A 89 -1.86 10.29 -10.52
CA ALA A 89 -2.30 9.11 -11.26
C ALA A 89 -3.76 8.76 -10.95
N ASP A 90 -4.41 8.06 -11.88
CA ASP A 90 -5.73 7.51 -11.65
C ASP A 90 -5.69 6.44 -10.54
N LEU A 91 -6.69 6.49 -9.67
CA LEU A 91 -6.88 5.63 -8.51
C LEU A 91 -8.14 4.77 -8.64
N ALA A 92 -8.92 4.91 -9.71
CA ALA A 92 -10.25 4.30 -9.83
C ALA A 92 -10.24 2.78 -9.62
N ASP A 93 -9.26 2.07 -10.17
CA ASP A 93 -9.07 0.64 -10.01
C ASP A 93 -8.72 0.23 -8.57
N LEU A 94 -7.78 0.91 -7.92
CA LEU A 94 -7.42 0.68 -6.52
C LEU A 94 -8.57 1.04 -5.57
N ALA A 95 -9.28 2.13 -5.86
CA ALA A 95 -10.37 2.64 -5.06
C ALA A 95 -11.65 1.79 -5.18
N ALA A 96 -11.81 1.04 -6.28
CA ALA A 96 -12.89 0.10 -6.52
C ALA A 96 -12.79 -1.17 -5.65
N LEU A 97 -11.60 -1.51 -5.16
CA LEU A 97 -11.41 -2.65 -4.26
C LEU A 97 -12.21 -2.44 -2.96
N LYS A 98 -12.93 -3.48 -2.53
CA LYS A 98 -13.69 -3.45 -1.29
C LYS A 98 -12.77 -3.76 -0.12
N MET A 99 -12.75 -2.90 0.90
CA MET A 99 -11.82 -3.05 2.02
C MET A 99 -12.47 -3.67 3.26
N GLY A 100 -11.71 -4.51 3.95
CA GLY A 100 -12.00 -4.94 5.31
C GLY A 100 -10.74 -4.93 6.17
N VAL A 101 -10.91 -4.76 7.47
CA VAL A 101 -9.80 -4.74 8.44
C VAL A 101 -10.14 -5.65 9.59
N ARG A 102 -9.22 -6.56 9.93
CA ARG A 102 -9.21 -7.24 11.24
C ARG A 102 -8.18 -6.60 12.14
N VAL A 103 -8.62 -6.23 13.33
CA VAL A 103 -7.80 -5.59 14.34
C VAL A 103 -7.23 -6.66 15.25
N ASP A 104 -6.02 -7.12 14.92
CA ASP A 104 -5.33 -8.18 15.64
C ASP A 104 -4.76 -7.68 16.97
N GLN A 105 -4.37 -6.39 17.00
CA GLN A 105 -3.93 -5.69 18.19
C GLN A 105 -4.34 -4.21 18.08
N GLU A 106 -5.24 -3.75 18.96
CA GLU A 106 -5.82 -2.39 18.96
C GLU A 106 -4.78 -1.26 19.12
N GLY A 107 -3.71 -1.54 19.86
CA GLY A 107 -2.71 -0.55 20.23
C GLY A 107 -3.21 0.54 21.19
N THR A 108 -2.34 1.51 21.48
CA THR A 108 -2.64 2.65 22.37
C THR A 108 -2.42 3.98 21.67
N LEU A 109 -3.21 4.99 22.02
CA LEU A 109 -3.10 6.31 21.41
C LEU A 109 -1.94 7.11 22.03
N LEU A 110 -1.02 7.58 21.19
CA LEU A 110 0.04 8.51 21.54
C LEU A 110 -0.28 9.91 21.02
N ARG A 111 -0.05 10.92 21.86
CA ARG A 111 -0.08 12.32 21.48
C ARG A 111 1.34 12.88 21.43
N ASP A 112 1.78 13.23 20.23
CA ASP A 112 3.07 13.84 19.95
C ASP A 112 2.95 15.38 19.89
N TYR A 113 3.83 16.09 20.59
CA TYR A 113 3.94 17.55 20.56
C TYR A 113 5.03 17.93 19.57
N HIS A 114 4.62 18.43 18.41
CA HIS A 114 5.50 18.58 17.26
C HIS A 114 5.62 20.05 16.83
N THR A 115 6.82 20.61 16.94
CA THR A 115 7.14 21.98 16.54
C THR A 115 7.82 22.01 15.17
N ALA A 116 7.61 23.08 14.41
CA ALA A 116 8.29 23.35 13.15
C ALA A 116 8.57 24.84 12.98
N GLY A 117 9.55 25.19 12.14
CA GLY A 117 9.87 26.59 11.81
C GLY A 117 10.77 27.30 12.82
N GLN A 118 11.58 26.55 13.58
CA GLN A 118 12.57 27.14 14.49
C GLN A 118 13.57 28.03 13.74
N ASP A 119 13.94 27.66 12.52
CA ASP A 119 14.84 28.43 11.65
C ASP A 119 14.07 29.36 10.69
N GLY A 120 12.88 29.79 11.12
CA GLY A 120 11.97 30.63 10.36
C GLY A 120 11.08 29.88 9.36
N TYR A 121 9.93 30.48 9.02
CA TYR A 121 9.02 29.94 8.02
C TYR A 121 8.33 31.03 7.19
N ALA A 122 8.07 30.72 5.93
CA ALA A 122 7.38 31.63 5.01
C ALA A 122 5.89 31.75 5.36
N THR A 123 5.37 32.98 5.37
CA THR A 123 3.96 33.27 5.57
C THR A 123 3.23 33.41 4.24
N SER A 124 1.89 33.29 4.25
CA SER A 124 1.06 33.51 3.05
C SER A 124 1.14 34.95 2.51
N THR A 125 1.60 35.90 3.33
CA THR A 125 1.83 37.30 2.93
C THR A 125 3.20 37.53 2.30
N GLY A 126 4.04 36.50 2.17
CA GLY A 126 5.35 36.56 1.52
C GLY A 126 6.51 36.99 2.44
N GLY A 127 6.26 37.16 3.74
CA GLY A 127 7.29 37.42 4.75
C GLY A 127 7.87 36.14 5.33
N VAL A 128 8.91 36.27 6.16
CA VAL A 128 9.46 35.17 6.96
C VAL A 128 9.24 35.49 8.44
N GLU A 129 8.56 34.59 9.14
CA GLU A 129 8.38 34.64 10.58
C GLU A 129 9.56 33.91 11.25
N TRP A 130 10.29 34.60 12.13
CA TRP A 130 11.50 34.06 12.80
C TRP A 130 11.32 33.81 14.30
N THR A 131 10.27 34.37 14.91
CA THR A 131 10.14 34.42 16.38
C THR A 131 9.29 33.27 16.90
N ASN A 132 8.21 32.95 16.20
CA ASN A 132 7.28 31.92 16.63
C ASN A 132 7.55 30.58 15.95
N VAL A 133 7.17 29.49 16.61
CA VAL A 133 7.16 28.15 16.01
C VAL A 133 5.73 27.70 15.74
N ILE A 134 5.55 26.93 14.68
CA ILE A 134 4.27 26.28 14.40
C ILE A 134 4.18 25.05 15.30
N VAL A 135 3.25 25.08 16.25
CA VAL A 135 2.96 23.95 17.14
C VAL A 135 1.84 23.10 16.53
N THR A 136 2.10 21.81 16.36
CA THR A 136 1.10 20.82 15.95
C THR A 136 1.00 19.69 16.96
N LYS A 137 -0.21 19.20 17.20
CA LYS A 137 -0.48 18.02 18.03
C LYS A 137 -0.82 16.86 17.11
N ARG A 138 0.05 15.85 17.07
CA ARG A 138 -0.08 14.71 16.14
C ARG A 138 -0.39 13.45 16.90
N TYR A 139 -1.48 12.77 16.53
CA TYR A 139 -1.88 11.53 17.16
C TYR A 139 -1.38 10.33 16.35
N TYR A 140 -0.92 9.30 17.06
CA TYR A 140 -0.41 8.04 16.52
C TYR A 140 -1.01 6.86 17.30
N LEU A 141 -1.10 5.71 16.66
CA LEU A 141 -1.32 4.42 17.33
C LEU A 141 0.02 3.77 17.61
N GLN A 142 0.23 3.31 18.84
CA GLN A 142 1.39 2.57 19.29
C GLN A 142 1.08 1.08 19.38
N ASP A 143 2.04 0.24 19.00
CA ASP A 143 1.98 -1.22 19.17
C ASP A 143 0.64 -1.77 18.66
N ALA A 144 0.25 -1.35 17.45
CA ALA A 144 -0.97 -1.78 16.79
C ALA A 144 -0.63 -2.75 15.64
N ARG A 145 -1.50 -3.73 15.40
CA ARG A 145 -1.39 -4.69 14.30
C ARG A 145 -2.74 -4.87 13.63
N PHE A 146 -2.75 -4.73 12.32
CA PHE A 146 -3.95 -4.89 11.51
C PHE A 146 -3.69 -5.83 10.34
N LEU A 147 -4.64 -6.72 10.09
CA LEU A 147 -4.75 -7.44 8.83
C LEU A 147 -5.73 -6.67 7.95
N VAL A 148 -5.24 -6.08 6.87
CA VAL A 148 -6.09 -5.39 5.89
C VAL A 148 -6.36 -6.35 4.74
N ALA A 149 -7.61 -6.43 4.31
CA ALA A 149 -8.05 -7.23 3.17
C ALA A 149 -8.67 -6.32 2.10
N LEU A 150 -8.33 -6.58 0.84
CA LEU A 150 -8.87 -5.89 -0.32
C LEU A 150 -9.44 -6.92 -1.28
N GLU A 151 -10.75 -6.86 -1.49
CA GLU A 151 -11.51 -7.78 -2.35
C GLU A 151 -11.74 -7.16 -3.74
N GLY A 152 -11.52 -7.96 -4.78
CA GLY A 152 -11.74 -7.60 -6.18
C GLY A 152 -11.96 -8.82 -7.07
N GLU A 153 -12.50 -8.57 -8.28
CA GLU A 153 -12.82 -9.63 -9.25
C GLU A 153 -11.63 -9.98 -10.16
N ASP A 154 -10.69 -9.05 -10.34
CA ASP A 154 -9.53 -9.26 -11.22
C ASP A 154 -8.35 -9.86 -10.44
N LEU A 155 -8.22 -11.19 -10.52
CA LEU A 155 -7.10 -11.91 -9.94
C LEU A 155 -5.74 -11.46 -10.47
N SER A 156 -5.64 -11.10 -11.75
CA SER A 156 -4.38 -10.68 -12.35
C SER A 156 -3.91 -9.34 -11.78
N PHE A 157 -4.84 -8.41 -11.60
CA PHE A 157 -4.57 -7.13 -10.96
C PHE A 157 -4.14 -7.31 -9.49
N LEU A 158 -4.83 -8.15 -8.71
CA LEU A 158 -4.42 -8.44 -7.33
C LEU A 158 -3.07 -9.13 -7.25
N SER A 159 -2.74 -9.98 -8.23
CA SER A 159 -1.41 -10.60 -8.35
C SER A 159 -0.31 -9.57 -8.66
N ASP A 160 -0.60 -8.54 -9.46
CA ASP A 160 0.33 -7.45 -9.71
C ASP A 160 0.57 -6.60 -8.45
N LEU A 161 -0.49 -6.34 -7.68
CA LEU A 161 -0.38 -5.67 -6.38
C LEU A 161 0.45 -6.49 -5.38
N GLN A 162 0.22 -7.80 -5.30
CA GLN A 162 0.99 -8.71 -4.45
C GLN A 162 2.49 -8.65 -4.79
N ARG A 163 2.84 -8.64 -6.08
CA ARG A 163 4.23 -8.52 -6.54
C ARG A 163 4.82 -7.14 -6.24
N ALA A 164 4.06 -6.07 -6.46
CA ALA A 164 4.51 -4.71 -6.16
C ALA A 164 4.75 -4.50 -4.66
N LEU A 165 4.00 -5.15 -3.79
CA LEU A 165 4.23 -5.10 -2.34
C LEU A 165 5.51 -5.81 -1.91
N ALA A 166 5.90 -6.87 -2.62
CA ALA A 166 7.13 -7.60 -2.38
C ALA A 166 8.38 -6.79 -2.79
N ASP A 167 8.27 -6.01 -3.88
CA ASP A 167 9.33 -5.14 -4.39
C ASP A 167 8.77 -3.73 -4.72
N PRO A 168 8.57 -2.88 -3.70
CA PRO A 168 7.87 -1.61 -3.89
C PRO A 168 8.76 -0.55 -4.54
N VAL A 169 8.19 0.17 -5.51
CA VAL A 169 8.89 1.26 -6.21
C VAL A 169 9.25 2.41 -5.27
N TRP A 170 8.39 2.71 -4.29
CA TRP A 170 8.66 3.70 -3.24
C TRP A 170 8.57 3.11 -1.84
N ALA A 171 9.29 3.73 -0.91
CA ALA A 171 9.27 3.36 0.50
C ALA A 171 7.84 3.38 1.07
N LEU A 172 7.43 2.24 1.65
CA LEU A 172 6.13 2.07 2.27
C LEU A 172 6.15 2.58 3.72
N PHE A 173 5.09 3.25 4.13
CA PHE A 173 4.90 3.74 5.49
C PHE A 173 3.45 3.60 5.94
N LEU A 174 3.24 3.40 7.24
CA LEU A 174 1.93 3.20 7.85
C LEU A 174 1.27 4.55 8.16
N GLY A 175 0.85 5.21 7.08
CA GLY A 175 0.14 6.48 7.09
C GLY A 175 1.03 7.72 6.99
N ARG A 176 1.89 7.98 7.99
CA ARG A 176 2.89 9.08 7.91
C ARG A 176 4.28 8.51 7.59
N LYS A 177 5.13 9.27 6.90
CA LYS A 177 6.49 8.85 6.52
C LYS A 177 7.37 8.43 7.71
N ALA A 178 7.11 8.96 8.90
CA ALA A 178 7.82 8.57 10.13
C ALA A 178 7.39 7.19 10.69
N CYS A 179 6.26 6.65 10.23
CA CYS A 179 5.69 5.37 10.66
C CYS A 179 6.21 4.25 9.76
N VAL A 180 7.46 3.84 9.96
CA VAL A 180 8.07 2.73 9.21
C VAL A 180 7.43 1.40 9.65
N PRO A 181 7.04 0.51 8.71
CA PRO A 181 6.55 -0.83 9.05
C PRO A 181 7.61 -1.59 9.87
N GLY A 182 7.20 -2.22 10.97
CA GLY A 182 8.09 -3.05 11.79
C GLY A 182 8.29 -4.46 11.22
N GLU A 183 7.41 -4.86 10.31
CA GLU A 183 7.45 -6.12 9.56
C GLU A 183 7.04 -5.81 8.11
N PRO A 184 7.41 -6.64 7.11
CA PRO A 184 6.98 -6.45 5.74
C PRO A 184 5.45 -6.33 5.64
N VAL A 185 4.98 -5.32 4.89
CA VAL A 185 3.53 -5.15 4.63
C VAL A 185 3.00 -6.29 3.75
N TRP A 186 3.88 -6.78 2.88
CA TRP A 186 3.68 -7.99 2.11
C TRP A 186 3.58 -9.23 3.01
N LEU A 187 2.69 -10.14 2.62
CA LEU A 187 2.49 -11.46 3.21
C LEU A 187 2.70 -12.48 2.09
N ALA A 188 3.50 -13.53 2.31
CA ALA A 188 3.83 -14.49 1.25
C ALA A 188 2.59 -15.16 0.62
N ASP A 189 1.63 -15.54 1.46
CA ASP A 189 0.31 -16.09 1.12
C ASP A 189 -0.80 -15.02 1.14
N GLY A 190 -0.44 -13.76 0.92
CA GLY A 190 -1.37 -12.63 0.97
C GLY A 190 -2.46 -12.69 -0.09
N LEU A 191 -2.19 -13.28 -1.26
CA LEU A 191 -3.19 -13.45 -2.31
C LEU A 191 -4.03 -14.72 -2.05
N GLN A 192 -5.33 -14.54 -1.87
CA GLN A 192 -6.32 -15.58 -1.56
C GLN A 192 -7.35 -15.66 -2.69
N PRO A 193 -7.14 -16.51 -3.71
CA PRO A 193 -8.08 -16.65 -4.82
C PRO A 193 -9.42 -17.24 -4.38
N GLU A 194 -10.51 -16.89 -5.08
CA GLU A 194 -11.84 -17.49 -4.90
C GLU A 194 -12.36 -17.43 -3.44
N THR A 195 -11.91 -16.41 -2.71
CA THR A 195 -12.20 -16.21 -1.30
C THR A 195 -12.91 -14.88 -1.12
N ARG A 196 -13.97 -14.85 -0.30
CA ARG A 196 -14.67 -13.62 0.05
C ARG A 196 -13.93 -12.85 1.14
N LEU A 197 -14.08 -11.53 1.14
CA LEU A 197 -13.42 -10.62 2.10
C LEU A 197 -13.49 -11.08 3.56
N GLU A 198 -14.70 -11.38 4.04
CA GLU A 198 -14.92 -11.73 5.44
C GLU A 198 -14.36 -13.13 5.78
N ALA A 199 -14.41 -14.06 4.83
CA ALA A 199 -13.85 -15.40 5.00
C ALA A 199 -12.32 -15.35 5.09
N ALA A 200 -11.67 -14.55 4.24
CA ALA A 200 -10.22 -14.32 4.28
C ALA A 200 -9.79 -13.72 5.62
N LEU A 201 -10.48 -12.67 6.07
CA LEU A 201 -10.18 -12.01 7.36
C LEU A 201 -10.37 -12.96 8.55
N ARG A 202 -11.41 -13.80 8.56
CA ARG A 202 -11.65 -14.74 9.67
C ARG A 202 -10.67 -15.91 9.66
N GLY A 203 -10.32 -16.42 8.48
CA GLY A 203 -9.53 -17.64 8.32
C GLY A 203 -8.02 -17.46 8.42
N TYR A 204 -7.51 -16.24 8.16
CA TYR A 204 -6.06 -15.99 8.16
C TYR A 204 -5.47 -16.12 9.59
N PRO A 205 -4.24 -16.64 9.76
CA PRO A 205 -3.61 -16.72 11.09
C PRO A 205 -3.56 -15.38 11.82
N TRP A 206 -3.62 -15.41 13.15
CA TRP A 206 -3.50 -14.22 13.99
C TRP A 206 -2.09 -13.62 13.89
N LEU A 207 -1.98 -12.35 13.53
CA LEU A 207 -0.71 -11.68 13.21
C LEU A 207 0.23 -11.48 14.40
N VAL A 208 -0.25 -11.69 15.64
CA VAL A 208 0.61 -11.61 16.82
C VAL A 208 1.34 -12.95 16.98
N PRO A 209 2.68 -12.98 16.87
CA PRO A 209 3.43 -14.21 17.09
C PRO A 209 3.24 -14.71 18.51
N ALA A 210 3.22 -16.03 18.69
CA ALA A 210 3.01 -16.66 20.00
C ALA A 210 4.00 -16.15 21.07
N ALA A 211 5.26 -15.90 20.68
CA ALA A 211 6.30 -15.36 21.55
C ALA A 211 6.02 -13.93 22.08
N ARG A 212 5.19 -13.14 21.39
CA ARG A 212 4.85 -11.76 21.77
C ARG A 212 3.53 -11.66 22.54
N VAL A 213 2.86 -12.78 22.79
CA VAL A 213 1.61 -12.81 23.55
C VAL A 213 1.92 -12.57 25.03
N ARG A 214 1.67 -11.34 25.50
CA ARG A 214 1.85 -10.98 26.91
C ARG A 214 0.97 -11.87 27.80
N ASN A 215 1.58 -12.47 28.82
CA ASN A 215 0.92 -13.33 29.80
C ASN A 215 0.19 -14.55 29.20
N GLY A 216 0.52 -14.95 27.96
CA GLY A 216 -0.13 -16.08 27.27
C GLY A 216 -1.62 -15.87 26.99
N ARG A 217 -2.17 -14.67 27.22
CA ARG A 217 -3.61 -14.39 27.02
C ARG A 217 -3.86 -13.90 25.60
N ARG A 218 -4.52 -14.75 24.82
CA ARG A 218 -5.11 -14.39 23.53
C ARG A 218 -6.46 -13.69 23.75
N PRO A 219 -6.81 -12.68 22.93
CA PRO A 219 -8.16 -12.13 22.95
C PRO A 219 -9.16 -13.21 22.52
N GLU A 220 -10.33 -13.25 23.13
CA GLU A 220 -11.39 -14.19 22.73
C GLU A 220 -11.96 -13.83 21.35
N ARG A 221 -12.06 -12.53 21.06
CA ARG A 221 -12.62 -11.99 19.83
C ARG A 221 -11.76 -10.85 19.29
N LEU A 222 -11.72 -10.73 17.97
CA LEU A 222 -11.07 -9.66 17.23
C LEU A 222 -12.13 -8.80 16.56
N ARG A 223 -11.88 -7.49 16.49
CA ARG A 223 -12.77 -6.53 15.84
C ARG A 223 -12.57 -6.59 14.32
N LEU A 224 -13.68 -6.61 13.59
CA LEU A 224 -13.71 -6.49 12.14
C LEU A 224 -14.36 -5.16 11.75
N VAL A 225 -13.74 -4.43 10.84
CA VAL A 225 -14.31 -3.23 10.22
C VAL A 225 -14.44 -3.53 8.74
N LEU A 226 -15.66 -3.71 8.26
CA LEU A 226 -15.96 -4.15 6.91
C LEU A 226 -16.61 -3.03 6.13
N GLU A 227 -16.19 -2.80 4.89
CA GLU A 227 -16.91 -1.92 3.98
C GLU A 227 -18.28 -2.53 3.63
N ASP A 228 -19.33 -1.75 3.85
CA ASP A 228 -20.72 -2.18 3.64
C ASP A 228 -21.56 -0.96 3.27
N LEU A 229 -22.26 -1.01 2.13
CA LEU A 229 -23.16 0.05 1.68
C LEU A 229 -24.32 0.28 2.66
N GLN A 230 -24.65 -0.70 3.49
CA GLN A 230 -25.66 -0.59 4.55
C GLN A 230 -25.06 -0.34 5.95
N GLY A 231 -23.73 -0.23 6.05
CA GLY A 231 -23.02 -0.11 7.32
C GLY A 231 -23.40 1.14 8.13
N GLU A 232 -23.49 1.00 9.44
CA GLU A 232 -23.96 2.03 10.37
C GLU A 232 -23.05 3.26 10.46
N ALA A 233 -21.75 3.12 10.19
CA ALA A 233 -20.78 4.19 10.34
C ALA A 233 -20.33 4.76 8.99
N ILE A 234 -20.20 6.09 8.92
CA ILE A 234 -19.65 6.79 7.75
C ILE A 234 -18.16 7.11 8.01
N ARG A 235 -17.34 6.95 6.97
CA ARG A 235 -15.91 7.28 6.96
C ARG A 235 -15.58 8.14 5.74
N PRO A 236 -15.00 9.35 5.89
CA PRO A 236 -14.65 10.21 4.76
C PRO A 236 -13.28 9.86 4.15
N ASP A 237 -13.07 8.58 3.84
CA ASP A 237 -11.77 8.02 3.44
C ASP A 237 -11.79 7.25 2.12
N GLN A 238 -12.86 7.34 1.32
CA GLN A 238 -12.87 6.82 -0.07
C GLN A 238 -12.01 7.75 -0.94
N PRO A 239 -10.87 7.31 -1.48
CA PRO A 239 -9.98 8.19 -2.23
C PRO A 239 -10.57 8.54 -3.61
N ILE A 240 -10.62 9.83 -3.94
CA ILE A 240 -10.95 10.33 -5.29
C ILE A 240 -9.68 10.83 -5.99
N SER A 241 -8.86 11.61 -5.27
CA SER A 241 -7.62 12.17 -5.81
C SER A 241 -6.62 12.42 -4.69
N PHE A 242 -5.36 12.06 -4.94
CA PHE A 242 -4.22 12.36 -4.05
C PHE A 242 -3.39 13.56 -4.53
N HIS A 243 -3.81 14.25 -5.59
CA HIS A 243 -3.11 15.40 -6.13
C HIS A 243 -3.03 16.52 -5.10
N GLU A 244 -1.87 17.17 -4.96
CA GLU A 244 -1.60 18.09 -3.84
C GLU A 244 -2.55 19.29 -3.82
N ARG A 245 -2.92 19.79 -5.00
CA ARG A 245 -3.84 20.93 -5.17
C ARG A 245 -5.31 20.54 -5.25
N ASP A 246 -5.61 19.24 -5.34
CA ASP A 246 -6.97 18.72 -5.52
C ASP A 246 -7.15 17.41 -4.74
N ARG A 247 -6.75 17.43 -3.47
CA ARG A 247 -6.83 16.25 -2.62
C ARG A 247 -8.26 16.06 -2.15
N ARG A 248 -8.93 15.01 -2.63
CA ARG A 248 -10.37 14.80 -2.42
C ARG A 248 -10.68 13.38 -1.98
N TYR A 249 -11.66 13.27 -1.10
CA TYR A 249 -12.18 12.04 -0.55
C TYR A 249 -13.71 12.05 -0.56
N ALA A 250 -14.32 10.90 -0.75
CA ALA A 250 -15.75 10.67 -0.60
C ALA A 250 -16.04 9.94 0.72
N PRO A 251 -17.29 10.05 1.23
CA PRO A 251 -17.76 9.16 2.28
C PRO A 251 -17.90 7.72 1.75
N ARG A 252 -17.54 6.75 2.58
CA ARG A 252 -17.96 5.35 2.47
C ARG A 252 -18.64 4.90 3.76
N ARG A 253 -19.40 3.81 3.68
CA ARG A 253 -20.07 3.21 4.83
C ARG A 253 -19.35 1.94 5.27
N VAL A 254 -19.29 1.72 6.58
CA VAL A 254 -18.64 0.58 7.19
C VAL A 254 -19.52 -0.01 8.29
N HIS A 255 -19.44 -1.33 8.43
CA HIS A 255 -20.07 -2.12 9.48
C HIS A 255 -18.99 -2.68 10.40
N THR A 256 -19.19 -2.59 11.73
CA THR A 256 -18.29 -3.18 12.71
C THR A 256 -18.86 -4.48 13.24
N SER A 257 -18.12 -5.57 13.09
CA SER A 257 -18.47 -6.89 13.63
C SER A 257 -17.31 -7.48 14.42
N TRP A 258 -17.47 -8.71 14.90
CA TRP A 258 -16.46 -9.41 15.69
C TRP A 258 -16.33 -10.85 15.19
N CYS A 259 -15.12 -11.41 15.25
CA CYS A 259 -14.87 -12.82 15.02
C CYS A 259 -14.07 -13.43 16.17
N PRO A 260 -14.16 -14.75 16.40
CA PRO A 260 -13.22 -15.44 17.29
C PRO A 260 -11.77 -15.18 16.84
N CYS A 261 -10.84 -15.11 17.79
CA CYS A 261 -9.43 -15.09 17.45
C CYS A 261 -9.04 -16.43 16.77
N PRO A 262 -8.34 -16.41 15.62
CA PRO A 262 -7.85 -17.62 14.99
C PRO A 262 -6.97 -18.45 15.93
N GLU A 263 -7.08 -19.78 15.85
CA GLU A 263 -6.27 -20.70 16.68
C GLU A 263 -4.78 -20.65 16.32
N ARG A 264 -4.48 -20.48 15.03
CA ARG A 264 -3.11 -20.37 14.51
C ARG A 264 -2.64 -18.92 14.63
N SER A 265 -1.46 -18.72 15.21
CA SER A 265 -0.71 -17.47 15.07
C SER A 265 0.14 -17.56 13.80
N LEU A 266 0.41 -16.42 13.18
CA LEU A 266 1.46 -16.31 12.18
C LEU A 266 2.79 -16.58 12.91
N ASP A 267 3.58 -17.53 12.40
CA ASP A 267 4.95 -17.71 12.87
C ASP A 267 5.76 -16.46 12.50
N GLU A 268 6.80 -16.13 13.28
CA GLU A 268 7.72 -15.07 12.85
C GLU A 268 8.32 -15.53 11.51
N GLU A 269 8.05 -14.79 10.43
CA GLU A 269 8.84 -14.84 9.21
C GLU A 269 10.22 -14.27 9.56
N VAL A 270 11.03 -15.05 10.29
CA VAL A 270 12.43 -14.73 10.53
C VAL A 270 13.14 -14.97 9.21
N LEU A 271 13.13 -13.98 8.33
CA LEU A 271 14.33 -13.77 7.51
C LEU A 271 15.36 -13.20 8.48
N PRO A 272 16.42 -13.96 8.83
CA PRO A 272 17.48 -13.38 9.63
C PRO A 272 17.93 -12.12 8.91
N CYS A 273 18.03 -11.01 9.65
CA CYS A 273 18.71 -9.81 9.21
C CYS A 273 20.14 -10.23 8.82
N SER A 274 20.34 -10.62 7.57
CA SER A 274 21.65 -10.71 6.98
C SER A 274 21.99 -9.27 6.64
N SER A 275 22.55 -8.56 7.62
CA SER A 275 23.44 -7.45 7.31
C SER A 275 24.44 -7.99 6.27
N PRO A 276 24.53 -7.40 5.07
CA PRO A 276 25.63 -7.75 4.17
C PRO A 276 26.93 -7.44 4.90
N ALA A 277 27.75 -8.47 5.10
CA ALA A 277 29.12 -8.34 5.59
C ALA A 277 30.00 -7.68 4.52
#